data_AF-A0A1F1ED07-F1
#
_entry.id   AF-A0A1F1ED07-F1
#
_cell.length_a   1.000
_cell.length_b   1.000
_cell.length_c   1.000
_cell.angle_alpha   90.00
_cell.angle_beta   90.00
_cell.angle_gamma   90.00
#
_symmetry.space_group_name_H-M   'P 1'
#
loop_
_entity.id
_entity.type
_entity.pdbx_description
1 polymer ?
#
loop_
_entity_poly.entity_id
_entity_poly.type
_entity_poly.pdbx_seq_one_letter_code
_entity_poly.pdbx_strand_id
1 'polypeptide(L)'
;MRGVVLGLSPEWVEEHTPNWKTDPADREKFMDALHPVVERVIEKAGGAKNVILVTGHFDETAPQIQMAVTPVTEDGRLRQNDFDLFKSPGSLRKLHKKIREELKESGLDVILESSERSREHLSNLEYARKADKEREKEKEALAKERQELEAEREQLERDKAALAERRRIARDEGFQEGYEAGEVEAGALYADVQQQRQEVEDERKQLDEDKAKLPELKRAAAKKGYAAGHKKGYGDGQEQVGTLLADARQKANDIVAQAHAQVDAIRKQREDLEKEKDKEKALLQETSDAVTAKYNELQQLRQEVEDAEAVKNSRENMKQLDSDFLDDILKYPKIHQRYEDFKKKRVKGFAAVVDGTQDYYERTVGENQQLQEQRAQTRQRQNQQQRGTQKPTQPGYKPMF
;
A
#
# COMPACT_ATOMS: atom_id res chain seq x y z
N MET A 1 24.93 27.99 44.66
CA MET A 1 24.67 26.62 44.19
C MET A 1 23.85 26.70 42.90
N ARG A 2 24.11 25.82 41.94
CA ARG A 2 23.43 25.74 40.64
C ARG A 2 23.00 24.30 40.40
N GLY A 3 21.75 24.11 39.99
CA GLY A 3 21.23 22.82 39.56
C GLY A 3 21.64 22.52 38.13
N VAL A 4 22.05 21.28 37.88
CA VAL A 4 22.20 20.70 36.54
C VAL A 4 21.26 19.52 36.46
N VAL A 5 20.41 19.48 35.44
CA VAL A 5 19.48 18.37 35.19
C VAL A 5 19.96 17.65 33.94
N LEU A 6 20.15 16.34 34.06
CA LEU A 6 20.58 15.47 32.98
C LEU A 6 19.49 14.43 32.75
N GLY A 7 19.03 14.32 31.51
CA GLY A 7 18.02 13.33 31.12
C GLY A 7 18.26 12.90 29.67
N LEU A 8 17.77 11.70 29.35
CA LEU A 8 17.73 11.20 27.98
C LEU A 8 16.34 11.45 27.39
N SER A 9 16.21 11.29 26.07
CA SER A 9 14.91 11.50 25.43
C SER A 9 13.90 10.42 25.87
N PRO A 10 12.59 10.72 25.90
CA PRO A 10 11.57 9.75 26.23
C PRO A 10 11.64 8.49 25.36
N GLU A 11 11.93 8.65 24.07
CA GLU A 11 12.01 7.54 23.11
C GLU A 11 13.13 6.58 23.47
N TRP A 12 14.30 7.10 23.86
CA TRP A 12 15.41 6.26 24.29
C TRP A 12 15.06 5.48 25.56
N VAL A 13 14.41 6.14 26.52
CA VAL A 13 14.01 5.54 27.80
C VAL A 13 12.99 4.42 27.58
N GLU A 14 12.03 4.62 26.68
CA GLU A 14 11.02 3.61 26.32
C GLU A 14 11.63 2.40 25.62
N GLU A 15 12.60 2.61 24.73
CA GLU A 15 13.25 1.52 24.00
C GLU A 15 14.23 0.72 24.87
N HIS A 16 15.01 1.40 25.70
CA HIS A 16 16.16 0.78 26.36
C HIS A 16 15.92 0.41 27.83
N THR A 17 15.02 1.12 28.50
CA THR A 17 14.77 0.98 29.93
C THR A 17 13.27 1.03 30.26
N PRO A 18 12.38 0.31 29.55
CA PRO A 18 10.92 0.52 29.64
C PRO A 18 10.35 0.33 31.06
N ASN A 19 11.01 -0.46 31.91
CA ASN A 19 10.55 -0.83 33.24
C ASN A 19 11.30 -0.08 34.36
N TRP A 20 12.01 1.01 34.06
CA TRP A 20 12.82 1.81 35.00
C TRP A 20 12.11 2.17 36.32
N LYS A 21 10.78 2.28 36.33
CA LYS A 21 9.99 2.56 37.55
C LYS A 21 9.98 1.40 38.53
N THR A 22 10.05 0.16 38.05
CA THR A 22 9.87 -1.05 38.86
C THR A 22 11.10 -1.93 38.89
N ASP A 23 11.95 -1.88 37.86
CA ASP A 23 13.13 -2.72 37.72
C ASP A 23 14.42 -1.94 38.03
N PRO A 24 15.17 -2.33 39.08
CA PRO A 24 16.47 -1.75 39.39
C PRO A 24 17.50 -1.86 38.25
N ALA A 25 17.45 -2.93 37.44
CA ALA A 25 18.42 -3.13 36.35
C ALA A 25 18.27 -2.06 35.25
N ASP A 26 17.03 -1.66 34.97
CA ASP A 26 16.75 -0.56 34.03
C ASP A 26 17.23 0.79 34.58
N ARG A 27 17.15 1.00 35.91
CA ARG A 27 17.70 2.21 36.54
C ARG A 27 19.22 2.23 36.44
N GLU A 28 19.88 1.10 36.68
CA GLU A 28 21.33 0.97 36.54
C GLU A 28 21.76 1.26 35.10
N LYS A 29 21.09 0.65 34.12
CA LYS A 29 21.35 0.90 32.68
C LYS A 29 21.16 2.37 32.29
N PHE A 30 20.15 3.05 32.83
CA PHE A 30 19.96 4.49 32.63
C PHE A 30 21.11 5.31 33.24
N MET A 31 21.54 4.97 34.46
CA MET A 31 22.66 5.64 35.12
C MET A 31 23.98 5.42 34.36
N ASP A 32 24.22 4.21 33.86
CA ASP A 32 25.40 3.86 33.05
C ASP A 32 25.45 4.67 31.76
N ALA A 33 24.31 4.83 31.08
CA ALA A 33 24.20 5.63 29.88
C ALA A 33 24.54 7.12 30.13
N LEU A 34 24.18 7.66 31.30
CA LEU A 34 24.49 9.05 31.68
C LEU A 34 25.83 9.22 32.39
N HIS A 35 26.50 8.14 32.79
CA HIS A 35 27.75 8.20 33.55
C HIS A 35 28.82 9.07 32.88
N PRO A 36 29.10 8.95 31.56
CA PRO A 36 30.08 9.81 30.90
C PRO A 36 29.74 11.31 30.97
N VAL A 37 28.45 11.63 30.96
CA VAL A 37 27.95 13.02 31.07
C VAL A 37 28.18 13.55 32.47
N VAL A 38 27.88 12.74 33.49
CA VAL A 38 28.11 13.09 34.90
C VAL A 38 29.58 13.37 35.14
N GLU A 39 30.48 12.50 34.68
CA GLU A 39 31.94 12.72 34.80
C GLU A 39 32.38 14.02 34.13
N ARG A 40 31.84 14.33 32.94
CA ARG A 40 32.15 15.56 32.23
C ARG A 40 31.67 16.81 32.99
N VAL A 41 30.48 16.76 33.58
CA VAL A 41 29.96 17.86 34.40
C VAL A 41 30.84 18.04 35.64
N ILE A 42 31.28 16.96 36.29
CA ILE A 42 32.20 17.01 37.43
C ILE A 42 33.54 17.64 37.04
N GLU A 43 34.13 17.23 35.90
CA GLU A 43 35.37 17.82 35.39
C GLU A 43 35.21 19.34 35.18
N LYS A 44 34.13 19.76 34.50
CA LYS A 44 33.86 21.19 34.24
C LYS A 44 33.45 21.97 35.48
N ALA A 45 32.97 21.29 36.51
CA ALA A 45 32.77 21.88 37.83
C ALA A 45 34.10 22.11 38.59
N GLY A 46 35.27 21.82 38.02
CA GLY A 46 36.54 21.91 38.76
C GLY A 46 36.72 20.77 39.77
N GLY A 47 36.09 19.62 39.49
CA GLY A 47 36.19 18.38 40.25
C GLY A 47 35.05 18.14 41.23
N ALA A 48 35.04 16.92 41.78
CA ALA A 48 33.97 16.42 42.65
C ALA A 48 33.77 17.28 43.93
N LYS A 49 34.81 17.95 44.41
CA LYS A 49 34.74 18.88 45.57
C LYS A 49 33.72 20.00 45.40
N ASN A 50 33.40 20.36 44.15
CA ASN A 50 32.45 21.41 43.81
C ASN A 50 31.04 20.86 43.53
N VAL A 51 30.84 19.54 43.60
CA VAL A 51 29.54 18.88 43.48
C VAL A 51 29.07 18.46 44.87
N ILE A 52 27.97 19.06 45.31
CA ILE A 52 27.41 18.84 46.65
C ILE A 52 26.48 17.63 46.66
N LEU A 53 25.76 17.41 45.56
CA LEU A 53 24.73 16.41 45.46
C LEU A 53 24.65 15.87 44.04
N VAL A 54 24.42 14.55 43.91
CA VAL A 54 23.98 13.87 42.70
C VAL A 54 22.83 12.95 43.10
N THR A 55 21.64 13.15 42.52
CA THR A 55 20.45 12.36 42.82
C THR A 55 19.81 11.86 41.53
N GLY A 56 19.48 10.57 41.47
CA GLY A 56 18.64 10.01 40.42
C GLY A 56 17.17 10.12 40.82
N HIS A 57 16.35 10.73 39.98
CA HIS A 57 14.91 10.87 40.15
C HIS A 57 14.23 9.81 39.28
N PHE A 58 13.68 8.78 39.92
CA PHE A 58 13.04 7.63 39.27
C PHE A 58 11.54 7.51 39.63
N ASP A 59 10.97 8.56 40.21
CA ASP A 59 9.57 8.67 40.61
C ASP A 59 8.77 9.67 39.75
N GLU A 60 9.42 10.33 38.79
CA GLU A 60 8.82 11.34 37.92
C GLU A 60 8.20 10.73 36.64
N THR A 61 7.86 11.58 35.66
CA THR A 61 7.35 11.16 34.34
C THR A 61 8.46 10.55 33.48
N ALA A 62 9.69 11.06 33.60
CA ALA A 62 10.87 10.56 32.93
C ALA A 62 12.04 10.49 33.93
N PRO A 63 12.93 9.49 33.83
CA PRO A 63 14.07 9.38 34.72
C PRO A 63 15.07 10.51 34.42
N GLN A 64 15.65 11.09 35.47
CA GLN A 64 16.64 12.17 35.33
C GLN A 64 17.64 12.16 36.48
N ILE A 65 18.84 12.70 36.24
CA ILE A 65 19.85 12.95 37.26
C ILE A 65 19.90 14.44 37.55
N GLN A 66 19.75 14.81 38.82
CA GLN A 66 19.95 16.19 39.29
C GLN A 66 21.28 16.30 40.02
N MET A 67 22.05 17.33 39.69
CA MET A 67 23.33 17.63 40.34
C MET A 67 23.30 19.04 40.92
N ALA A 68 23.80 19.20 42.14
CA ALA A 68 23.98 20.51 42.77
C ALA A 68 25.46 20.91 42.76
N VAL A 69 25.80 21.92 41.97
CA VAL A 69 27.18 22.40 41.80
C VAL A 69 27.37 23.74 42.49
N THR A 70 28.46 23.90 43.24
CA THR A 70 28.86 25.19 43.83
C THR A 70 30.12 25.71 43.14
N PRO A 71 30.05 26.90 42.53
CA PRO A 71 31.16 27.43 41.75
C PRO A 71 32.23 28.04 42.67
N VAL A 72 33.03 27.20 43.31
CA VAL A 72 34.20 27.61 44.11
C VAL A 72 35.44 27.54 43.23
N THR A 73 36.10 28.68 43.05
CA THR A 73 37.37 28.81 42.32
C THR A 73 38.53 28.28 43.15
N GLU A 74 39.70 28.08 42.53
CA GLU A 74 40.88 27.54 43.23
C GLU A 74 41.36 28.41 44.40
N ASP A 75 41.14 29.74 44.33
CA ASP A 75 41.41 30.69 45.41
C ASP A 75 40.33 30.69 46.52
N GLY A 76 39.38 29.76 46.48
CA GLY A 76 38.34 29.58 47.49
C GLY A 76 37.16 30.56 47.38
N ARG A 77 37.11 31.39 46.34
CA ARG A 77 36.02 32.35 46.14
C ARG A 77 34.82 31.71 45.47
N LEU A 78 33.62 32.17 45.84
CA LEU A 78 32.38 31.79 45.14
C LEU A 78 32.17 32.73 43.96
N ARG A 79 32.50 32.27 42.75
CA ARG A 79 32.41 33.09 41.53
C ARG A 79 31.93 32.27 40.34
N GLN A 80 30.71 32.54 39.91
CA GLN A 80 30.11 31.84 38.77
C GLN A 80 30.77 32.21 37.42
N ASN A 81 31.09 33.49 37.21
CA ASN A 81 31.61 33.97 35.93
C ASN A 81 33.03 33.46 35.63
N ASP A 82 33.77 33.10 36.68
CA ASP A 82 35.13 32.55 36.58
C ASP A 82 35.11 31.01 36.57
N PHE A 83 33.92 30.39 36.56
CA PHE A 83 33.74 28.94 36.69
C PHE A 83 33.42 28.31 35.34
N ASP A 84 34.28 27.39 34.87
CA ASP A 84 34.25 26.88 33.49
C ASP A 84 32.90 26.28 33.06
N LEU A 85 32.17 25.65 33.97
CA LEU A 85 30.82 25.12 33.70
C LEU A 85 29.80 26.23 33.35
N PHE A 86 29.89 27.40 33.97
CA PHE A 86 28.88 28.48 33.86
C PHE A 86 29.44 29.82 33.35
N LYS A 87 30.67 29.81 32.85
CA LYS A 87 31.44 30.99 32.43
C LYS A 87 30.72 31.87 31.40
N SER A 88 30.06 31.26 30.43
CA SER A 88 29.35 31.98 29.36
C SER A 88 28.31 31.09 28.66
N PRO A 89 27.34 31.68 27.93
CA PRO A 89 26.48 30.91 27.03
C PRO A 89 27.27 30.11 25.98
N GLY A 90 28.42 30.62 25.53
CA GLY A 90 29.30 29.95 24.58
C GLY A 90 29.95 28.69 25.14
N SER A 91 30.36 28.70 26.42
CA SER A 91 30.94 27.52 27.08
C SER A 91 29.90 26.43 27.30
N LEU A 92 28.66 26.81 27.65
CA LEU A 92 27.54 25.87 27.75
C LEU A 92 27.21 25.21 26.39
N ARG A 93 27.18 25.99 25.30
CA ARG A 93 26.99 25.43 23.96
C ARG A 93 28.10 24.44 23.58
N LYS A 94 29.36 24.78 23.86
CA LYS A 94 30.50 23.87 23.63
C LYS A 94 30.40 22.60 24.47
N LEU A 95 29.98 22.73 25.74
CA LEU A 95 29.77 21.59 26.62
C LEU A 95 28.65 20.69 26.10
N HIS A 96 27.51 21.25 25.69
CA HIS A 96 26.41 20.50 25.10
C HIS A 96 26.84 19.76 23.84
N LYS A 97 27.58 20.42 22.93
CA LYS A 97 28.12 19.78 21.72
C LYS A 97 29.02 18.61 22.07
N LYS A 98 29.99 18.82 22.97
CA LYS A 98 30.94 17.78 23.38
C LYS A 98 30.25 16.59 24.06
N ILE A 99 29.29 16.84 24.94
CA ILE A 99 28.49 15.79 25.58
C ILE A 99 27.77 14.94 24.53
N ARG A 100 27.16 15.57 23.52
CA ARG A 100 26.47 14.84 22.45
C ARG A 100 27.42 14.02 21.58
N GLU A 101 28.61 14.55 21.29
CA GLU A 101 29.65 13.82 20.57
C GLU A 101 30.10 12.57 21.35
N GLU A 102 30.35 12.71 22.65
CA GLU A 102 30.74 11.60 23.53
C GLU A 102 29.63 10.55 23.68
N LEU A 103 28.37 10.98 23.83
CA LEU A 103 27.23 10.07 23.85
C LEU A 103 27.09 9.30 22.53
N LYS A 104 27.31 9.97 21.39
CA LYS A 104 27.33 9.31 20.08
C LYS A 104 28.45 8.29 19.97
N GLU A 105 29.65 8.60 20.45
CA GLU A 105 30.78 7.66 20.51
C GLU A 105 30.49 6.44 21.40
N SER A 106 29.71 6.63 22.47
CA SER A 106 29.23 5.53 23.33
C SER A 106 28.14 4.65 22.71
N GLY A 107 27.70 4.96 21.48
CA GLY A 107 26.71 4.19 20.73
C GLY A 107 25.27 4.64 20.91
N LEU A 108 25.03 5.80 21.55
CA LEU A 108 23.70 6.38 21.65
C LEU A 108 23.35 7.16 20.37
N ASP A 109 22.13 6.99 19.87
CA ASP A 109 21.66 7.77 18.74
C ASP A 109 21.28 9.19 19.20
N VAL A 110 22.20 10.13 18.99
CA VAL A 110 22.09 11.51 19.47
C VAL A 110 22.02 12.50 18.32
N ILE A 111 20.97 13.31 18.31
CA ILE A 111 20.82 14.46 17.42
C ILE A 111 21.80 15.55 17.86
N LEU A 112 22.81 15.81 17.04
CA LEU A 112 23.85 16.81 17.32
C LEU A 112 23.33 18.25 17.17
N GLU A 113 22.39 18.45 16.24
CA GLU A 113 21.81 19.74 15.91
C GLU A 113 20.88 20.26 17.00
N SER A 114 20.90 21.58 17.24
CA SER A 114 19.90 22.22 18.07
C SER A 114 18.63 22.44 17.26
N SER A 115 17.51 21.82 17.66
CA SER A 115 16.22 22.09 17.03
C SER A 115 15.78 23.54 17.27
N GLU A 116 15.06 24.15 16.32
CA GLU A 116 14.50 25.50 16.50
C GLU A 116 13.56 25.59 17.72
N ARG A 117 12.94 24.46 18.09
CA ARG A 117 12.11 24.26 19.30
C ARG A 117 12.87 24.55 20.61
N SER A 118 14.21 24.57 20.58
CA SER A 118 15.10 24.68 21.76
C SER A 118 15.46 26.11 22.19
N ARG A 119 14.96 27.17 21.53
CA ARG A 119 15.41 28.54 21.82
C ARG A 119 14.86 29.14 23.12
N GLU A 120 13.76 28.62 23.66
CA GLU A 120 13.15 29.11 24.90
C GLU A 120 13.11 28.00 25.96
N HIS A 121 13.71 28.27 27.12
CA HIS A 121 13.56 27.41 28.29
C HIS A 121 12.17 27.63 28.87
N LEU A 122 11.31 26.63 28.72
CA LEU A 122 9.99 26.61 29.37
C LEU A 122 10.15 26.04 30.78
N SER A 123 9.50 26.68 31.75
CA SER A 123 9.32 26.04 33.06
C SER A 123 8.48 24.76 32.93
N ASN A 124 8.61 23.83 33.87
CA ASN A 124 7.84 22.57 33.85
C ASN A 124 6.32 22.81 33.71
N LEU A 125 5.80 23.87 34.35
CA LEU A 125 4.38 24.23 34.26
C LEU A 125 4.00 24.75 32.87
N GLU A 126 4.86 25.53 32.23
CA GLU A 126 4.64 26.03 30.86
C GLU A 126 4.75 24.90 29.83
N TYR A 127 5.70 23.99 30.01
CA TYR A 127 5.83 22.79 29.18
C TYR A 127 4.57 21.92 29.30
N ALA A 128 4.11 21.63 30.52
CA ALA A 128 2.88 20.87 30.76
C ALA A 128 1.67 21.52 30.08
N ARG A 129 1.47 22.85 30.26
CA ARG A 129 0.38 23.59 29.62
C ARG A 129 0.46 23.57 28.09
N LYS A 130 1.66 23.60 27.53
CA LYS A 130 1.86 23.54 26.07
C LYS A 130 1.56 22.14 25.53
N ALA A 131 2.05 21.10 26.22
CA ALA A 131 1.75 19.71 25.89
C ALA A 131 0.25 19.41 25.99
N ASP A 132 -0.43 19.91 27.02
CA ASP A 132 -1.89 19.77 27.17
C ASP A 132 -2.63 20.46 26.02
N LYS A 133 -2.21 21.68 25.62
CA LYS A 133 -2.78 22.37 24.46
C LYS A 133 -2.56 21.62 23.14
N GLU A 134 -1.40 21.00 22.94
CA GLU A 134 -1.13 20.19 21.75
C GLU A 134 -2.02 18.93 21.75
N ARG A 135 -2.14 18.24 22.89
CA ARG A 135 -3.03 17.07 23.06
C ARG A 135 -4.50 17.41 22.83
N GLU A 136 -4.98 18.54 23.33
CA GLU A 136 -6.38 18.96 23.10
C GLU A 136 -6.62 19.28 21.62
N LYS A 137 -5.66 19.89 20.91
CA LYS A 137 -5.76 20.09 19.46
C LYS A 137 -5.80 18.78 18.68
N GLU A 138 -4.97 17.80 19.06
CA GLU A 138 -5.00 16.47 18.45
C GLU A 138 -6.34 15.76 18.69
N LYS A 139 -6.88 15.85 19.91
CA LYS A 139 -8.22 15.31 20.21
C LYS A 139 -9.31 16.00 19.40
N GLU A 140 -9.26 17.33 19.25
CA GLU A 140 -10.20 18.08 18.42
C GLU A 140 -10.08 17.69 16.94
N ALA A 141 -8.86 17.48 16.43
CA ALA A 141 -8.62 17.01 15.06
C ALA A 141 -9.18 15.60 14.85
N LEU A 142 -8.88 14.67 15.75
CA LEU A 142 -9.41 13.30 15.71
C LEU A 142 -10.94 13.29 15.85
N ALA A 143 -11.52 14.17 16.65
CA ALA A 143 -12.97 14.29 16.79
C ALA A 143 -13.62 14.77 15.48
N LYS A 144 -13.00 15.73 14.78
CA LYS A 144 -13.46 16.18 13.46
C LYS A 144 -13.35 15.07 12.41
N GLU A 145 -12.20 14.41 12.33
CA GLU A 145 -12.00 13.28 11.42
C GLU A 145 -13.04 12.17 11.66
N ARG A 146 -13.33 11.88 12.94
CA ARG A 146 -14.36 10.91 13.31
C ARG A 146 -15.76 11.34 12.87
N GLN A 147 -16.10 12.63 12.98
CA GLN A 147 -17.37 13.17 12.48
C GLN A 147 -17.47 13.12 10.96
N GLU A 148 -16.39 13.41 10.24
CA GLU A 148 -16.33 13.32 8.77
C GLU A 148 -16.51 11.87 8.30
N LEU A 149 -15.83 10.91 8.94
CA LEU A 149 -15.98 9.49 8.66
C LEU A 149 -17.39 8.97 8.98
N GLU A 150 -18.01 9.47 10.05
CA GLU A 150 -19.39 9.11 10.38
C GLU A 150 -20.38 9.65 9.35
N ALA A 151 -20.20 10.89 8.89
CA ALA A 151 -21.01 11.47 7.82
C ALA A 151 -20.83 10.72 6.47
N GLU A 152 -19.59 10.35 6.13
CA GLU A 152 -19.31 9.54 4.93
C GLU A 152 -19.96 8.16 5.02
N ARG A 153 -19.92 7.52 6.18
CA ARG A 153 -20.56 6.24 6.43
C ARG A 153 -22.08 6.33 6.29
N GLU A 154 -22.71 7.38 6.83
CA GLU A 154 -24.14 7.63 6.63
C GLU A 154 -24.50 7.81 5.15
N GLN A 155 -23.69 8.57 4.41
CA GLN A 155 -23.90 8.77 2.98
C GLN A 155 -23.79 7.45 2.20
N LEU A 156 -22.78 6.63 2.51
CA LEU A 156 -22.59 5.31 1.90
C LEU A 156 -23.78 4.38 2.16
N GLU A 157 -24.34 4.38 3.38
CA GLU A 157 -25.53 3.58 3.70
C GLU A 157 -26.78 4.07 2.95
N ARG A 158 -26.94 5.39 2.77
CA ARG A 158 -28.02 5.94 1.91
C ARG A 158 -27.85 5.50 0.46
N ASP A 159 -26.63 5.55 -0.06
CA ASP A 159 -26.34 5.15 -1.44
C ASP A 159 -26.55 3.65 -1.66
N LYS A 160 -26.17 2.81 -0.69
CA LYS A 160 -26.48 1.36 -0.71
C LYS A 160 -27.97 1.10 -0.71
N ALA A 161 -28.74 1.80 0.14
CA ALA A 161 -30.18 1.65 0.19
C ALA A 161 -30.83 2.07 -1.14
N ALA A 162 -30.39 3.19 -1.73
CA ALA A 162 -30.85 3.63 -3.04
C ALA A 162 -30.51 2.64 -4.16
N LEU A 163 -29.31 2.05 -4.13
CA LEU A 163 -28.90 1.02 -5.08
C LEU A 163 -29.71 -0.27 -4.92
N ALA A 164 -29.99 -0.69 -3.68
CA ALA A 164 -30.84 -1.84 -3.40
C ALA A 164 -32.27 -1.63 -3.94
N GLU A 165 -32.83 -0.43 -3.75
CA GLU A 165 -34.16 -0.10 -4.27
C GLU A 165 -34.15 -0.07 -5.81
N ARG A 166 -33.14 0.54 -6.44
CA ARG A 166 -32.98 0.49 -7.91
C ARG A 166 -32.86 -0.93 -8.44
N ARG A 167 -32.14 -1.82 -7.73
CA ARG A 167 -32.03 -3.24 -8.08
C ARG A 167 -33.37 -3.97 -7.92
N ARG A 168 -34.17 -3.61 -6.92
CA ARG A 168 -35.52 -4.16 -6.74
C ARG A 168 -36.43 -3.75 -7.89
N ILE A 169 -36.48 -2.45 -8.20
CA ILE A 169 -37.27 -1.91 -9.32
C ILE A 169 -36.86 -2.58 -10.63
N ALA A 170 -35.56 -2.63 -10.96
CA ALA A 170 -35.08 -3.27 -12.18
C ALA A 170 -35.36 -4.78 -12.24
N ARG A 171 -35.37 -5.46 -11.08
CA ARG A 171 -35.77 -6.88 -11.00
C ARG A 171 -37.26 -7.03 -11.25
N ASP A 172 -38.10 -6.19 -10.65
CA ASP A 172 -39.55 -6.28 -10.76
C ASP A 172 -40.01 -5.91 -12.18
N GLU A 173 -39.45 -4.84 -12.77
CA GLU A 173 -39.70 -4.43 -14.16
C GLU A 173 -39.19 -5.48 -15.15
N GLY A 174 -37.96 -5.97 -15.00
CA GLY A 174 -37.41 -7.01 -15.88
C GLY A 174 -38.11 -8.37 -15.73
N PHE A 175 -38.64 -8.69 -14.54
CA PHE A 175 -39.47 -9.87 -14.32
C PHE A 175 -40.84 -9.73 -14.97
N GLN A 176 -41.43 -8.54 -14.92
CA GLN A 176 -42.72 -8.27 -15.55
C GLN A 176 -42.64 -8.26 -17.08
N GLU A 177 -41.63 -7.61 -17.66
CA GLU A 177 -41.37 -7.66 -19.12
C GLU A 177 -41.09 -9.10 -19.58
N GLY A 178 -40.28 -9.87 -18.83
CA GLY A 178 -40.01 -11.27 -19.12
C GLY A 178 -41.23 -12.18 -18.98
N TYR A 179 -42.10 -11.90 -18.00
CA TYR A 179 -43.34 -12.64 -17.77
C TYR A 179 -44.36 -12.39 -18.88
N GLU A 180 -44.57 -11.13 -19.28
CA GLU A 180 -45.49 -10.76 -20.37
C GLU A 180 -45.01 -11.33 -21.72
N ALA A 181 -43.71 -11.25 -22.02
CA ALA A 181 -43.14 -11.85 -23.22
C ALA A 181 -43.29 -13.40 -23.21
N GLY A 182 -43.04 -14.03 -22.06
CA GLY A 182 -43.20 -15.46 -21.88
C GLY A 182 -44.66 -15.93 -21.96
N GLU A 183 -45.62 -15.12 -21.50
CA GLU A 183 -47.05 -15.42 -21.58
C GLU A 183 -47.57 -15.31 -23.02
N VAL A 184 -47.09 -14.33 -23.79
CA VAL A 184 -47.38 -14.20 -25.22
C VAL A 184 -46.80 -15.38 -26.01
N GLU A 185 -45.55 -15.76 -25.74
CA GLU A 185 -44.88 -16.87 -26.41
C GLU A 185 -45.51 -18.23 -26.04
N ALA A 186 -45.83 -18.44 -24.75
CA ALA A 186 -46.53 -19.62 -24.28
C ALA A 186 -47.96 -19.69 -24.83
N GLY A 187 -48.66 -18.56 -24.95
CA GLY A 187 -49.98 -18.47 -25.58
C GLY A 187 -49.94 -18.82 -27.07
N ALA A 188 -48.93 -18.32 -27.80
CA ALA A 188 -48.71 -18.65 -29.20
C ALA A 188 -48.38 -20.14 -29.40
N LEU A 189 -47.50 -20.71 -28.56
CA LEU A 189 -47.19 -22.13 -28.56
C LEU A 189 -48.42 -22.99 -28.22
N TYR A 190 -49.23 -22.57 -27.26
CA TYR A 190 -50.46 -23.29 -26.90
C TYR A 190 -51.46 -23.27 -28.05
N ALA A 191 -51.61 -22.15 -28.75
CA ALA A 191 -52.46 -22.04 -29.93
C ALA A 191 -51.97 -22.94 -31.08
N ASP A 192 -50.67 -22.97 -31.35
CA ASP A 192 -50.07 -23.82 -32.39
C ASP A 192 -50.27 -25.32 -32.06
N VAL A 193 -50.08 -25.72 -30.80
CA VAL A 193 -50.34 -27.10 -30.34
C VAL A 193 -51.82 -27.47 -30.46
N GLN A 194 -52.75 -26.55 -30.19
CA GLN A 194 -54.18 -26.81 -30.37
C GLN A 194 -54.54 -26.96 -31.86
N GLN A 195 -53.96 -26.14 -32.73
CA GLN A 195 -54.15 -26.24 -34.16
C GLN A 195 -53.60 -27.56 -34.71
N GLN A 196 -52.38 -27.94 -34.32
CA GLN A 196 -51.79 -29.24 -34.69
C GLN A 196 -52.63 -30.43 -34.17
N ARG A 197 -53.23 -30.32 -32.96
CA ARG A 197 -54.14 -31.34 -32.46
C ARG A 197 -55.42 -31.45 -33.29
N GLN A 198 -55.99 -30.33 -33.70
CA GLN A 198 -57.15 -30.31 -34.58
C GLN A 198 -56.81 -30.91 -35.95
N GLU A 199 -55.69 -30.53 -36.54
CA GLU A 199 -55.21 -31.09 -37.81
C GLU A 199 -55.00 -32.61 -37.70
N VAL A 200 -54.38 -33.09 -36.63
CA VAL A 200 -54.22 -34.54 -36.37
C VAL A 200 -55.59 -35.23 -36.15
N GLU A 201 -56.55 -34.58 -35.50
CA GLU A 201 -57.89 -35.14 -35.29
C GLU A 201 -58.68 -35.22 -36.60
N ASP A 202 -58.57 -34.20 -37.44
CA ASP A 202 -59.19 -34.15 -38.76
C ASP A 202 -58.53 -35.17 -39.72
N GLU A 203 -57.21 -35.29 -39.69
CA GLU A 203 -56.48 -36.36 -40.38
C GLU A 203 -56.94 -37.74 -39.90
N ARG A 204 -57.12 -37.95 -38.58
CA ARG A 204 -57.64 -39.23 -38.04
C ARG A 204 -59.06 -39.52 -38.51
N LYS A 205 -59.95 -38.52 -38.52
CA LYS A 205 -61.32 -38.67 -39.04
C LYS A 205 -61.29 -39.05 -40.51
N GLN A 206 -60.46 -38.37 -41.30
CA GLN A 206 -60.31 -38.67 -42.72
C GLN A 206 -59.73 -40.07 -42.96
N LEU A 207 -58.76 -40.50 -42.15
CA LEU A 207 -58.17 -41.83 -42.21
C LEU A 207 -59.19 -42.92 -41.82
N ASP A 208 -60.07 -42.64 -40.85
CA ASP A 208 -61.15 -43.54 -40.46
C ASP A 208 -62.27 -43.60 -41.51
N GLU A 209 -62.60 -42.49 -42.17
CA GLU A 209 -63.48 -42.47 -43.34
C GLU A 209 -62.90 -43.27 -44.52
N ASP A 210 -61.61 -43.10 -44.80
CA ASP A 210 -60.91 -43.80 -45.87
C ASP A 210 -60.79 -45.30 -45.56
N LYS A 211 -60.55 -45.66 -44.28
CA LYS A 211 -60.65 -47.05 -43.80
C LYS A 211 -62.05 -47.61 -43.95
N ALA A 212 -63.10 -46.81 -43.73
CA ALA A 212 -64.49 -47.24 -43.91
C ALA A 212 -64.86 -47.45 -45.39
N LYS A 213 -64.24 -46.70 -46.30
CA LYS A 213 -64.36 -46.87 -47.77
C LYS A 213 -63.49 -48.02 -48.31
N LEU A 214 -62.46 -48.44 -47.57
CA LEU A 214 -61.54 -49.51 -47.96
C LEU A 214 -62.21 -50.85 -48.32
N PRO A 215 -63.26 -51.34 -47.62
CA PRO A 215 -63.97 -52.56 -48.00
C PRO A 215 -64.73 -52.41 -49.32
N GLU A 216 -65.30 -51.24 -49.60
CA GLU A 216 -65.96 -50.96 -50.89
C GLU A 216 -64.95 -50.85 -52.03
N LEU A 217 -63.83 -50.16 -51.81
CA LEU A 217 -62.72 -50.11 -52.76
C LEU A 217 -62.13 -51.49 -53.01
N LYS A 218 -61.95 -52.32 -51.97
CA LYS A 218 -61.50 -53.72 -52.10
C LYS A 218 -62.53 -54.56 -52.88
N ARG A 219 -63.83 -54.38 -52.65
CA ARG A 219 -64.89 -55.06 -53.42
C ARG A 219 -64.94 -54.59 -54.87
N ALA A 220 -64.80 -53.29 -55.13
CA ALA A 220 -64.78 -52.72 -56.47
C ALA A 220 -63.52 -53.13 -57.26
N ALA A 221 -62.35 -53.15 -56.59
CA ALA A 221 -61.09 -53.64 -57.14
C ALA A 221 -61.11 -55.15 -57.36
N ALA A 222 -61.71 -55.94 -56.46
CA ALA A 222 -61.94 -57.38 -56.68
C ALA A 222 -62.90 -57.62 -57.86
N LYS A 223 -63.93 -56.79 -58.02
CA LYS A 223 -64.89 -56.87 -59.13
C LYS A 223 -64.29 -56.44 -60.49
N LYS A 224 -63.36 -55.47 -60.50
CA LYS A 224 -62.56 -55.11 -61.69
C LYS A 224 -61.43 -56.10 -61.97
N GLY A 225 -60.79 -56.66 -60.93
CA GLY A 225 -59.72 -57.66 -61.04
C GLY A 225 -60.20 -59.05 -61.46
N TYR A 226 -61.47 -59.40 -61.22
CA TYR A 226 -62.08 -60.62 -61.76
C TYR A 226 -62.37 -60.55 -63.27
N ALA A 227 -62.35 -59.35 -63.88
CA ALA A 227 -62.57 -59.14 -65.31
C ALA A 227 -61.29 -58.76 -66.09
N ALA A 228 -60.19 -58.45 -65.41
CA ALA A 228 -58.92 -58.14 -66.06
C ALA A 228 -57.71 -58.62 -65.23
N GLY A 229 -57.13 -59.74 -65.65
CA GLY A 229 -55.69 -59.95 -65.59
C GLY A 229 -55.08 -60.12 -64.21
N HIS A 230 -55.18 -61.34 -63.70
CA HIS A 230 -54.38 -61.90 -62.61
C HIS A 230 -52.86 -61.84 -62.95
N LYS A 231 -52.22 -60.69 -62.75
CA LYS A 231 -50.76 -60.51 -62.51
C LYS A 231 -50.29 -59.06 -62.27
N LYS A 232 -51.13 -58.02 -62.49
CA LYS A 232 -50.68 -56.61 -62.40
C LYS A 232 -51.17 -55.84 -61.16
N GLY A 233 -52.41 -56.09 -60.69
CA GLY A 233 -53.04 -55.29 -59.62
C GLY A 233 -52.50 -55.51 -58.19
N TYR A 234 -51.70 -56.55 -57.94
CA TYR A 234 -51.01 -56.72 -56.65
C TYR A 234 -49.72 -55.88 -56.57
N GLY A 235 -49.12 -55.54 -57.72
CA GLY A 235 -47.96 -54.66 -57.81
C GLY A 235 -48.31 -53.21 -57.50
N ASP A 236 -49.34 -52.69 -58.18
CA ASP A 236 -49.75 -51.28 -58.06
C ASP A 236 -50.16 -50.90 -56.62
N GLY A 237 -50.79 -51.83 -55.89
CA GLY A 237 -51.15 -51.63 -54.48
C GLY A 237 -49.97 -51.70 -53.51
N GLN A 238 -48.98 -52.55 -53.78
CA GLN A 238 -47.72 -52.57 -53.00
C GLN A 238 -46.87 -51.34 -53.29
N GLU A 239 -46.91 -50.83 -54.52
CA GLU A 239 -46.21 -49.61 -54.92
C GLU A 239 -46.80 -48.38 -54.22
N GLN A 240 -48.13 -48.25 -54.15
CA GLN A 240 -48.80 -47.16 -53.42
C GLN A 240 -48.58 -47.18 -51.90
N VAL A 241 -48.55 -48.38 -51.30
CA VAL A 241 -48.21 -48.50 -49.87
C VAL A 241 -46.73 -48.23 -49.64
N GLY A 242 -45.87 -48.62 -50.58
CA GLY A 242 -44.45 -48.33 -50.59
C GLY A 242 -44.14 -46.84 -50.65
N THR A 243 -44.84 -46.08 -51.51
CA THR A 243 -44.68 -44.62 -51.62
C THR A 243 -45.17 -43.90 -50.37
N LEU A 244 -46.33 -44.28 -49.81
CA LEU A 244 -46.82 -43.68 -48.55
C LEU A 244 -45.87 -43.94 -47.36
N LEU A 245 -45.29 -45.13 -47.28
CA LEU A 245 -44.28 -45.46 -46.26
C LEU A 245 -42.97 -44.70 -46.49
N ALA A 246 -42.57 -44.47 -47.75
CA ALA A 246 -41.41 -43.67 -48.08
C ALA A 246 -41.62 -42.20 -47.70
N ASP A 247 -42.77 -41.61 -48.03
CA ASP A 247 -43.12 -40.23 -47.68
C ASP A 247 -43.21 -40.03 -46.16
N ALA A 248 -43.82 -40.98 -45.44
CA ALA A 248 -43.90 -40.93 -43.98
C ALA A 248 -42.50 -41.01 -43.33
N ARG A 249 -41.61 -41.86 -43.86
CA ARG A 249 -40.21 -41.94 -43.40
C ARG A 249 -39.45 -40.66 -43.71
N GLN A 250 -39.67 -40.07 -44.88
CA GLN A 250 -39.04 -38.82 -45.27
C GLN A 250 -39.46 -37.68 -44.34
N LYS A 251 -40.77 -37.51 -44.09
CA LYS A 251 -41.27 -36.53 -43.11
C LYS A 251 -40.69 -36.75 -41.72
N ALA A 252 -40.61 -37.99 -41.25
CA ALA A 252 -40.01 -38.30 -39.95
C ALA A 252 -38.51 -37.91 -39.91
N ASN A 253 -37.77 -38.17 -40.98
CA ASN A 253 -36.37 -37.77 -41.09
C ASN A 253 -36.22 -36.24 -41.14
N ASP A 254 -37.12 -35.54 -41.83
CA ASP A 254 -37.11 -34.07 -41.91
C ASP A 254 -37.36 -33.42 -40.54
N ILE A 255 -38.30 -33.96 -39.75
CA ILE A 255 -38.55 -33.50 -38.37
C ILE A 255 -37.32 -33.71 -37.49
N VAL A 256 -36.69 -34.89 -37.57
CA VAL A 256 -35.47 -35.19 -36.82
C VAL A 256 -34.32 -34.26 -37.25
N ALA A 257 -34.19 -33.99 -38.55
CA ALA A 257 -33.18 -33.07 -39.08
C ALA A 257 -33.40 -31.63 -38.60
N GLN A 258 -34.65 -31.15 -38.58
CA GLN A 258 -35.01 -29.83 -38.04
C GLN A 258 -34.71 -29.72 -36.55
N ALA A 259 -35.05 -30.76 -35.76
CA ALA A 259 -34.74 -30.80 -34.33
C ALA A 259 -33.22 -30.75 -34.08
N HIS A 260 -32.43 -31.50 -34.85
CA HIS A 260 -30.97 -31.43 -34.76
C HIS A 260 -30.42 -30.03 -35.11
N ALA A 261 -30.93 -29.40 -36.17
CA ALA A 261 -30.52 -28.05 -36.55
C ALA A 261 -30.81 -27.00 -35.45
N GLN A 262 -31.95 -27.11 -34.76
CA GLN A 262 -32.28 -26.23 -33.63
C GLN A 262 -31.35 -26.45 -32.43
N VAL A 263 -31.03 -27.70 -32.09
CA VAL A 263 -30.08 -28.02 -31.01
C VAL A 263 -28.69 -27.47 -31.32
N ASP A 264 -28.22 -27.59 -32.58
CA ASP A 264 -26.93 -27.06 -32.99
C ASP A 264 -26.89 -25.52 -32.95
N ALA A 265 -28.01 -24.85 -33.29
CA ALA A 265 -28.13 -23.39 -33.18
C ALA A 265 -28.03 -22.92 -31.71
N ILE A 266 -28.72 -23.60 -30.79
CA ILE A 266 -28.65 -23.30 -29.35
C ILE A 266 -27.23 -23.54 -28.81
N ARG A 267 -26.58 -24.62 -29.24
CA ARG A 267 -25.20 -24.93 -28.84
C ARG A 267 -24.24 -23.82 -29.28
N LYS A 268 -24.38 -23.35 -30.52
CA LYS A 268 -23.57 -22.24 -31.05
C LYS A 268 -23.80 -20.94 -30.28
N GLN A 269 -25.05 -20.59 -29.97
CA GLN A 269 -25.35 -19.42 -29.15
C GLN A 269 -24.69 -19.48 -27.77
N ARG A 270 -24.70 -20.66 -27.13
CA ARG A 270 -24.04 -20.87 -25.84
C ARG A 270 -22.52 -20.70 -25.94
N GLU A 271 -21.89 -21.25 -26.98
CA GLU A 271 -20.44 -21.10 -27.20
C GLU A 271 -20.05 -19.63 -27.42
N ASP A 272 -20.88 -18.86 -28.12
CA ASP A 272 -20.61 -17.44 -28.35
C ASP A 272 -20.76 -16.60 -27.07
N LEU A 273 -21.75 -16.92 -26.21
CA LEU A 273 -21.89 -16.30 -24.89
C LEU A 273 -20.73 -16.65 -23.94
N GLU A 274 -20.22 -17.88 -23.96
CA GLU A 274 -19.04 -18.26 -23.18
C GLU A 274 -17.79 -17.47 -23.63
N LYS A 275 -17.60 -17.27 -24.94
CA LYS A 275 -16.52 -16.41 -25.46
C LYS A 275 -16.65 -14.95 -25.04
N GLU A 276 -17.87 -14.39 -25.00
CA GLU A 276 -18.07 -13.02 -24.52
C GLU A 276 -17.73 -12.88 -23.04
N LYS A 277 -18.13 -13.86 -22.21
CA LYS A 277 -17.78 -13.89 -20.79
C LYS A 277 -16.27 -13.97 -20.56
N ASP A 278 -15.56 -14.76 -21.38
CA ASP A 278 -14.10 -14.85 -21.32
C ASP A 278 -13.42 -13.53 -21.74
N LYS A 279 -13.97 -12.82 -22.74
CA LYS A 279 -13.50 -11.47 -23.12
C LYS A 279 -13.71 -10.45 -22.01
N GLU A 280 -14.88 -10.45 -21.37
CA GLU A 280 -15.18 -9.56 -20.25
C GLU A 280 -14.23 -9.82 -19.06
N LYS A 281 -13.97 -11.09 -18.76
CA LYS A 281 -13.00 -11.48 -17.72
C LYS A 281 -11.58 -11.03 -18.06
N ALA A 282 -11.18 -11.11 -19.33
CA ALA A 282 -9.88 -10.61 -19.78
C ALA A 282 -9.76 -9.08 -19.64
N LEU A 283 -10.80 -8.33 -20.01
CA LEU A 283 -10.87 -6.87 -19.83
C LEU A 283 -10.79 -6.46 -18.35
N LEU A 284 -11.47 -7.17 -17.45
CA LEU A 284 -11.40 -6.94 -16.01
C LEU A 284 -10.00 -7.22 -15.45
N GLN A 285 -9.34 -8.26 -15.94
CA GLN A 285 -7.96 -8.56 -15.55
C GLN A 285 -6.99 -7.47 -16.04
N GLU A 286 -7.13 -7.03 -17.29
CA GLU A 286 -6.31 -5.95 -17.87
C GLU A 286 -6.48 -4.63 -17.09
N THR A 287 -7.71 -4.27 -16.73
CA THR A 287 -7.97 -3.08 -15.89
C THR A 287 -7.39 -3.22 -14.49
N SER A 288 -7.51 -4.41 -13.86
CA SER A 288 -6.89 -4.69 -12.56
C SER A 288 -5.36 -4.55 -12.62
N ASP A 289 -4.73 -5.08 -13.66
CA ASP A 289 -3.28 -5.02 -13.86
C ASP A 289 -2.82 -3.57 -14.12
N ALA A 290 -3.58 -2.79 -14.90
CA ALA A 290 -3.33 -1.38 -15.14
C ALA A 290 -3.42 -0.53 -13.87
N VAL A 291 -4.43 -0.77 -13.02
CA VAL A 291 -4.57 -0.11 -11.71
C VAL A 291 -3.39 -0.45 -10.80
N THR A 292 -2.98 -1.72 -10.78
CA THR A 292 -1.83 -2.18 -9.99
C THR A 292 -0.52 -1.53 -10.45
N ALA A 293 -0.32 -1.40 -11.78
CA ALA A 293 0.84 -0.70 -12.33
C ALA A 293 0.87 0.78 -11.91
N LYS A 294 -0.26 1.47 -11.97
CA LYS A 294 -0.38 2.88 -11.54
C LYS A 294 -0.13 3.07 -10.05
N TYR A 295 -0.59 2.14 -9.22
CA TYR A 295 -0.29 2.13 -7.79
C TYR A 295 1.22 2.02 -7.54
N ASN A 296 1.91 1.14 -8.25
CA ASN A 296 3.37 0.97 -8.12
C ASN A 296 4.14 2.21 -8.60
N GLU A 297 3.73 2.84 -9.70
CA GLU A 297 4.29 4.13 -10.15
C GLU A 297 4.16 5.21 -9.05
N LEU A 298 3.00 5.29 -8.38
CA LEU A 298 2.79 6.23 -7.28
C LEU A 298 3.69 5.95 -6.08
N GLN A 299 3.92 4.67 -5.74
CA GLN A 299 4.85 4.31 -4.67
C GLN A 299 6.30 4.69 -5.02
N GLN A 300 6.71 4.52 -6.28
CA GLN A 300 8.04 4.96 -6.74
C GLN A 300 8.19 6.48 -6.66
N LEU A 301 7.20 7.24 -7.14
CA LEU A 301 7.21 8.70 -7.05
C LEU A 301 7.27 9.18 -5.61
N ARG A 302 6.56 8.52 -4.69
CA ARG A 302 6.62 8.84 -3.27
C ARG A 302 8.04 8.64 -2.71
N GLN A 303 8.69 7.52 -3.06
CA GLN A 303 10.07 7.27 -2.65
C GLN A 303 11.04 8.32 -3.23
N GLU A 304 10.88 8.70 -4.50
CA GLU A 304 11.72 9.73 -5.12
C GLU A 304 11.57 11.09 -4.43
N VAL A 305 10.36 11.45 -4.00
CA VAL A 305 10.12 12.68 -3.22
C VAL A 305 10.81 12.61 -1.86
N GLU A 306 10.69 11.48 -1.15
CA GLU A 306 11.39 11.27 0.13
C GLU A 306 12.91 11.36 -0.02
N ASP A 307 13.47 10.75 -1.08
CA ASP A 307 14.90 10.82 -1.40
C ASP A 307 15.33 12.26 -1.76
N ALA A 308 14.51 12.99 -2.52
CA ALA A 308 14.78 14.39 -2.86
C ALA A 308 14.74 15.31 -1.62
N GLU A 309 13.82 15.07 -0.70
CA GLU A 309 13.79 15.75 0.60
C GLU A 309 15.03 15.43 1.43
N ALA A 310 15.47 14.17 1.46
CA ALA A 310 16.71 13.76 2.13
C ALA A 310 17.96 14.46 1.53
N VAL A 311 18.03 14.58 0.20
CA VAL A 311 19.10 15.32 -0.48
C VAL A 311 19.03 16.81 -0.18
N LYS A 312 17.84 17.41 -0.17
CA LYS A 312 17.64 18.82 0.19
C LYS A 312 18.13 19.08 1.62
N ASN A 313 17.71 18.25 2.57
CA ASN A 313 18.15 18.33 3.96
C ASN A 313 19.67 18.18 4.07
N SER A 314 20.26 17.23 3.36
CA SER A 314 21.72 17.05 3.30
C SER A 314 22.44 18.28 2.73
N ARG A 315 21.87 18.94 1.71
CA ARG A 315 22.44 20.16 1.11
C ARG A 315 22.33 21.36 2.04
N GLU A 316 21.23 21.49 2.77
CA GLU A 316 21.07 22.53 3.80
C GLU A 316 22.09 22.31 4.92
N ASN A 317 22.28 21.07 5.36
CA ASN A 317 23.29 20.70 6.37
C ASN A 317 24.72 20.99 5.89
N MET A 318 25.04 20.74 4.61
CA MET A 318 26.36 21.08 4.05
C MET A 318 26.61 22.59 3.97
N LYS A 319 25.62 23.41 3.61
CA LYS A 319 25.76 24.87 3.64
C LYS A 319 26.04 25.38 5.05
N GLN A 320 25.45 24.73 6.05
CA GLN A 320 25.66 25.04 7.45
C GLN A 320 27.08 24.65 7.91
N LEU A 321 27.57 23.47 7.49
CA LEU A 321 28.93 23.02 7.72
C LEU A 321 29.98 23.95 7.08
N ASP A 322 29.76 24.43 5.85
CA ASP A 322 30.67 25.38 5.19
C ASP A 322 30.73 26.73 5.92
N SER A 323 29.58 27.21 6.40
CA SER A 323 29.49 28.42 7.24
C SER A 323 30.27 28.25 8.54
N ASP A 324 30.03 27.15 9.25
CA ASP A 324 30.66 26.87 10.53
C ASP A 324 32.17 26.62 10.40
N PHE A 325 32.60 25.98 9.30
CA PHE A 325 34.01 25.75 8.99
C PHE A 325 34.74 27.06 8.66
N LEU A 326 34.13 27.94 7.86
CA LEU A 326 34.67 29.28 7.61
C LEU A 326 34.81 30.07 8.90
N ASP A 327 33.79 30.03 9.77
CA ASP A 327 33.84 30.70 11.07
C ASP A 327 34.90 30.11 12.01
N ASP A 328 35.17 28.81 11.94
CA ASP A 328 36.19 28.16 12.78
C ASP A 328 37.61 28.41 12.27
N ILE A 329 37.83 28.39 10.96
CA ILE A 329 39.11 28.75 10.34
C ILE A 329 39.44 30.23 10.58
N LEU A 330 38.45 31.10 10.55
CA LEU A 330 38.61 32.53 10.82
C LEU A 330 38.89 32.87 12.30
N LYS A 331 38.82 31.90 13.22
CA LYS A 331 39.31 32.09 14.61
C LYS A 331 40.82 32.11 14.71
N TYR A 332 41.54 31.56 13.74
CA TYR A 332 43.00 31.60 13.74
C TYR A 332 43.48 32.99 13.29
N PRO A 333 44.17 33.76 14.15
CA PRO A 333 44.46 35.18 13.89
C PRO A 333 45.21 35.42 12.57
N LYS A 334 46.12 34.52 12.21
CA LYS A 334 46.88 34.58 10.95
C LYS A 334 46.02 34.38 9.70
N ILE A 335 44.97 33.56 9.79
CA ILE A 335 44.05 33.28 8.68
C ILE A 335 43.02 34.40 8.59
N HIS A 336 42.49 34.87 9.72
CA HIS A 336 41.61 36.03 9.80
C HIS A 336 42.24 37.29 9.18
N GLN A 337 43.50 37.56 9.53
CA GLN A 337 44.24 38.70 9.01
C GLN A 337 44.46 38.58 7.49
N ARG A 338 44.80 37.39 6.98
CA ARG A 338 44.90 37.14 5.53
C ARG A 338 43.57 37.28 4.80
N TYR A 339 42.47 36.84 5.40
CA TYR A 339 41.12 36.99 4.86
C TYR A 339 40.70 38.47 4.79
N GLU A 340 40.96 39.25 5.85
CA GLU A 340 40.73 40.69 5.88
C GLU A 340 41.60 41.44 4.86
N ASP A 341 42.87 41.06 4.72
CA ASP A 341 43.77 41.62 3.73
C ASP A 341 43.35 41.26 2.29
N PHE A 342 42.79 40.07 2.06
CA PHE A 342 42.18 39.68 0.79
C PHE A 342 40.91 40.50 0.47
N LYS A 343 40.00 40.67 1.44
CA LYS A 343 38.80 41.52 1.31
C LYS A 343 39.14 42.97 0.93
N LYS A 344 40.27 43.47 1.46
CA LYS A 344 40.82 44.80 1.16
C LYS A 344 41.66 44.85 -0.12
N LYS A 345 41.71 43.76 -0.90
CA LYS A 345 42.51 43.59 -2.13
C LYS A 345 44.02 43.83 -1.93
N ARG A 346 44.52 43.68 -0.70
CA ARG A 346 45.93 43.93 -0.33
C ARG A 346 46.84 42.74 -0.62
N VAL A 347 46.28 41.55 -0.85
CA VAL A 347 47.02 40.36 -1.27
C VAL A 347 46.51 39.90 -2.63
N LYS A 348 47.39 39.86 -3.64
CA LYS A 348 47.10 39.21 -4.94
C LYS A 348 47.47 37.73 -4.83
N GLY A 349 46.52 36.84 -5.14
CA GLY A 349 46.76 35.40 -5.26
C GLY A 349 46.06 34.49 -4.24
N PHE A 350 45.29 35.01 -3.28
CA PHE A 350 44.56 34.15 -2.32
C PHE A 350 43.47 33.29 -3.00
N ALA A 351 42.92 33.76 -4.12
CA ALA A 351 41.96 33.00 -4.92
C ALA A 351 42.53 31.64 -5.41
N ALA A 352 43.83 31.56 -5.71
CA ALA A 352 44.46 30.32 -6.18
C ALA A 352 44.59 29.24 -5.08
N VAL A 353 44.57 29.63 -3.80
CA VAL A 353 44.59 28.68 -2.67
C VAL A 353 43.19 28.17 -2.37
N VAL A 354 42.16 29.01 -2.58
CA VAL A 354 40.75 28.64 -2.42
C VAL A 354 40.29 27.73 -3.58
N ASP A 355 40.73 28.01 -4.82
CA ASP A 355 40.48 27.12 -5.96
C ASP A 355 41.13 25.74 -5.77
N GLY A 356 42.35 25.67 -5.21
CA GLY A 356 43.01 24.39 -4.91
C GLY A 356 42.29 23.56 -3.84
N THR A 357 41.58 24.19 -2.89
CA THR A 357 40.73 23.47 -1.94
C THR A 357 39.42 23.00 -2.56
N GLN A 358 38.87 23.75 -3.51
CA GLN A 358 37.69 23.32 -4.26
C GLN A 358 38.01 22.10 -5.13
N ASP A 359 39.16 22.11 -5.83
CA ASP A 359 39.67 20.96 -6.60
C ASP A 359 39.89 19.71 -5.72
N TYR A 360 40.37 19.89 -4.49
CA TYR A 360 40.55 18.78 -3.53
C TYR A 360 39.22 18.17 -3.07
N TYR A 361 38.21 19.01 -2.83
CA TYR A 361 36.86 18.56 -2.46
C TYR A 361 36.14 17.88 -3.62
N GLU A 362 36.21 18.44 -4.83
CA GLU A 362 35.59 17.82 -6.02
C GLU A 362 36.23 16.46 -6.33
N ARG A 363 37.54 16.31 -6.12
CA ARG A 363 38.26 15.04 -6.29
C ARG A 363 37.85 13.99 -5.24
N THR A 364 37.76 14.38 -3.97
CA THR A 364 37.39 13.45 -2.87
C THR A 364 35.90 13.09 -2.89
N VAL A 365 35.02 13.98 -3.36
CA VAL A 365 33.61 13.66 -3.61
C VAL A 365 33.47 12.65 -4.75
N GLY A 366 34.21 12.84 -5.85
CA GLY A 366 34.23 11.89 -6.97
C GLY A 366 34.75 10.49 -6.58
N GLU A 367 35.80 10.42 -5.76
CA GLU A 367 36.35 9.16 -5.24
C GLU A 367 35.36 8.44 -4.31
N ASN A 368 34.61 9.16 -3.48
CA ASN A 368 33.57 8.59 -2.63
C ASN A 368 32.37 8.06 -3.45
N GLN A 369 31.99 8.76 -4.53
CA GLN A 369 30.92 8.32 -5.43
C GLN A 369 31.28 6.99 -6.12
N GLN A 370 32.51 6.88 -6.63
CA GLN A 370 33.01 5.63 -7.22
C GLN A 370 33.02 4.47 -6.20
N LEU A 371 33.38 4.76 -4.94
CA LEU A 371 33.37 3.75 -3.88
C LEU A 371 31.96 3.26 -3.55
N GLN A 372 30.96 4.15 -3.59
CA GLN A 372 29.56 3.79 -3.39
C GLN A 372 29.02 2.94 -4.54
N GLU A 373 29.34 3.29 -5.79
CA GLU A 373 28.97 2.50 -6.97
C GLU A 373 29.58 1.10 -6.93
N GLN A 374 30.85 0.96 -6.55
CA GLN A 374 31.50 -0.34 -6.36
C GLN A 374 30.81 -1.18 -5.27
N ARG A 375 30.39 -0.56 -4.16
CA ARG A 375 29.64 -1.25 -3.10
C ARG A 375 28.25 -1.69 -3.58
N ALA A 376 27.55 -0.86 -4.36
CA ALA A 376 26.25 -1.19 -4.94
C ALA A 376 26.35 -2.36 -5.92
N GLN A 377 27.34 -2.34 -6.82
CA GLN A 377 27.61 -3.45 -7.74
C GLN A 377 27.96 -4.76 -7.00
N THR A 378 28.72 -4.65 -5.90
CA THR A 378 29.07 -5.81 -5.06
C THR A 378 27.83 -6.42 -4.41
N ARG A 379 26.90 -5.59 -3.88
CA ARG A 379 25.62 -6.04 -3.32
C ARG A 379 24.74 -6.70 -4.37
N GLN A 380 24.66 -6.15 -5.58
CA GLN A 380 23.90 -6.78 -6.68
C GLN A 380 24.45 -8.17 -7.03
N ARG A 381 25.79 -8.34 -7.09
CA ARG A 381 26.40 -9.65 -7.36
C ARG A 381 26.09 -10.66 -6.25
N GLN A 382 26.15 -10.25 -4.98
CA GLN A 382 25.79 -11.12 -3.85
C GLN A 382 24.32 -11.55 -3.90
N ASN A 383 23.40 -10.63 -4.22
CA ASN A 383 21.98 -10.95 -4.36
C ASN A 383 21.70 -11.91 -5.54
N GLN A 384 22.41 -11.77 -6.66
CA GLN A 384 22.29 -12.71 -7.78
C GLN A 384 22.81 -14.11 -7.43
N GLN A 385 23.92 -14.20 -6.69
CA GLN A 385 24.44 -15.49 -6.20
C GLN A 385 23.47 -16.19 -5.25
N GLN A 386 22.84 -15.45 -4.33
CA GLN A 386 21.85 -16.02 -3.40
C GLN A 386 20.58 -16.51 -4.12
N ARG A 387 20.15 -15.83 -5.19
CA ARG A 387 19.03 -16.28 -6.03
C ARG A 387 19.35 -17.55 -6.83
N GLY A 388 20.61 -17.75 -7.22
CA GLY A 388 21.04 -18.97 -7.91
C GLY A 388 21.09 -20.23 -7.03
N THR A 389 21.08 -20.07 -5.69
CA THR A 389 21.15 -21.20 -4.74
C THR A 389 19.80 -21.66 -4.18
N GLN A 390 18.69 -20.97 -4.52
CA GLN A 390 17.36 -21.46 -4.16
C GLN A 390 17.02 -22.66 -5.05
N LYS A 391 17.18 -23.87 -4.49
CA LYS A 391 16.73 -25.11 -5.11
C LYS A 391 15.24 -24.95 -5.50
N PRO A 392 14.84 -25.35 -6.71
CA PRO A 392 13.44 -25.30 -7.12
C PRO A 392 12.62 -26.10 -6.11
N THR A 393 11.65 -25.43 -5.48
CA THR A 393 10.64 -26.05 -4.63
C THR A 393 9.91 -27.11 -5.45
N GLN A 394 9.94 -28.36 -4.98
CA GLN A 394 9.25 -29.44 -5.66
C GLN A 394 7.76 -29.11 -5.76
N PRO A 395 7.16 -29.17 -6.97
CA PRO A 395 5.73 -29.02 -7.12
C PRO A 395 5.04 -30.31 -6.63
N GLY A 396 4.19 -30.22 -5.61
CA GLY A 396 3.19 -31.27 -5.38
C GLY A 396 2.82 -31.70 -3.96
N TYR A 397 3.14 -30.98 -2.89
CA TYR A 397 2.61 -31.33 -1.57
C TYR A 397 1.31 -30.58 -1.27
N LYS A 398 0.16 -31.25 -1.46
CA LYS A 398 -1.13 -30.84 -0.88
C LYS A 398 -1.21 -31.39 0.54
N PRO A 399 -1.25 -30.56 1.58
CA PRO A 399 -1.58 -31.03 2.92
C PRO A 399 -3.08 -31.42 2.93
N MET A 400 -3.36 -32.68 3.26
CA MET A 400 -4.71 -33.08 3.62
C MET A 400 -5.03 -32.55 5.02
N PHE A 401 -5.98 -31.62 5.07
CA PHE A 401 -6.77 -31.31 6.26
C PHE A 401 -8.19 -31.82 6.04
#